data_AF-A0A6G3Y1K8-F1
#
_entry.id   AF-A0A6G3Y1K8-F1
#
_cell.length_a   1.000
_cell.length_b   1.000
_cell.length_c   1.000
_cell.angle_alpha   90.00
_cell.angle_beta   90.00
_cell.angle_gamma   90.00
#
_symmetry.space_group_name_H-M   'P 1'
#
loop_
_entity.id
_entity.type
_entity.pdbx_description
1 polymer ?
#
loop_
_entity_poly.entity_id
_entity_poly.type
_entity_poly.pdbx_seq_one_letter_code
_entity_poly.pdbx_strand_id
1 'polypeptide(L)'
;LASDVAAFIAHTRSAVELGQDQVVELSREGVVVTGFDGELAEVRAYHVDWDASAAEKGGYASFMLKEIADQPRAVADTLLGRVDGEGTLHLDEVRIP
;
A
#
# COMPACT_ATOMS: atom_id res chain seq x y z
N LEU A 1 8.00 5.01 -12.68
CA LEU A 1 6.55 5.31 -12.58
C LEU A 1 5.80 4.02 -12.81
N ALA A 2 4.82 3.71 -11.96
CA ALA A 2 3.93 2.57 -12.12
C ALA A 2 2.57 2.88 -11.51
N SER A 3 1.55 2.09 -11.86
CA SER A 3 0.20 2.20 -11.30
C SER A 3 0.08 1.61 -9.89
N ASP A 4 1.02 0.75 -9.49
CA ASP A 4 1.04 0.09 -8.18
C ASP A 4 2.47 0.04 -7.64
N VAL A 5 2.61 0.17 -6.32
CA VAL A 5 3.88 0.12 -5.59
C VAL A 5 4.60 -1.21 -5.79
N ALA A 6 3.88 -2.32 -5.88
CA ALA A 6 4.45 -3.66 -6.07
C ALA A 6 5.35 -3.74 -7.32
N ALA A 7 5.12 -2.89 -8.32
CA ALA A 7 5.89 -2.88 -9.56
C ALA A 7 7.31 -2.28 -9.42
N PHE A 8 7.58 -1.47 -8.38
CA PHE A 8 8.87 -0.79 -8.21
C PHE A 8 9.48 -0.92 -6.81
N ILE A 9 8.80 -1.57 -5.86
CA ILE A 9 9.25 -1.69 -4.47
C ILE A 9 10.63 -2.36 -4.32
N ALA A 10 11.03 -3.18 -5.29
CA ALA A 10 12.37 -3.79 -5.36
C ALA A 10 13.49 -2.78 -5.66
N HIS A 11 13.16 -1.59 -6.17
CA HIS A 11 14.10 -0.56 -6.57
C HIS A 11 14.08 0.67 -5.66
N THR A 12 12.94 0.99 -5.04
CA THR A 12 12.81 2.11 -4.09
C THR A 12 11.61 1.90 -3.17
N ARG A 13 11.73 2.36 -1.91
CA ARG A 13 10.64 2.40 -0.93
C ARG A 13 10.02 3.80 -0.76
N SER A 14 10.58 4.80 -1.43
CA SER A 14 10.01 6.16 -1.40
C SER A 14 9.09 6.32 -2.60
N ALA A 15 7.85 6.72 -2.34
CA ALA A 15 6.82 6.91 -3.36
C ALA A 15 6.15 8.27 -3.17
N VAL A 16 5.58 8.78 -4.25
CA VAL A 16 4.73 9.97 -4.27
C VAL A 16 3.40 9.55 -4.85
N GLU A 17 2.30 9.86 -4.15
CA GLU A 17 0.95 9.63 -4.65
C GLU A 17 0.54 10.77 -5.59
N LEU A 18 0.01 10.42 -6.76
CA LEU A 18 -0.66 11.38 -7.64
C LEU A 18 -2.15 11.32 -7.39
N GLY A 19 -2.72 12.47 -7.10
CA GLY A 19 -4.15 12.65 -6.93
C GLY A 19 -4.90 12.72 -8.26
N GLN A 20 -6.21 12.93 -8.14
CA GLN A 20 -7.09 13.14 -9.28
C GLN A 20 -6.74 14.44 -10.03
N ASP A 21 -6.87 14.42 -11.36
CA ASP A 21 -6.66 15.56 -12.27
C ASP A 21 -5.27 16.23 -12.15
N GLN A 22 -4.27 15.45 -11.73
CA GLN A 22 -2.87 15.86 -11.68
C GLN A 22 -2.07 15.34 -12.88
N VAL A 23 -1.11 16.13 -13.34
CA VAL A 23 -0.13 15.79 -14.38
C VAL A 23 1.25 15.80 -13.74
N VAL A 24 2.05 14.78 -14.06
CA VAL A 24 3.45 14.70 -13.60
C VAL A 24 4.41 14.88 -14.78
N GLU A 25 5.40 15.75 -14.59
CA GLU A 25 6.58 15.85 -15.42
C GLU A 25 7.77 15.21 -14.70
N LEU A 26 8.47 14.30 -15.39
CA LEU A 26 9.61 13.54 -14.87
C LEU A 26 10.83 13.80 -15.75
N SER A 27 11.90 14.31 -15.15
CA SER A 27 13.18 14.52 -15.83
C SER A 27 14.35 13.99 -14.98
N ARG A 28 15.59 14.19 -15.46
CA ARG A 28 16.78 13.84 -14.67
C ARG A 28 17.00 14.82 -13.51
N GLU A 29 16.47 16.03 -13.66
CA GLU A 29 16.61 17.15 -12.74
C GLU A 29 15.59 17.06 -11.60
N GLY A 30 14.45 16.41 -11.81
CA GLY A 30 13.48 16.16 -10.75
C GLY A 30 12.09 15.76 -11.21
N VAL A 31 11.13 16.01 -10.32
CA VAL A 31 9.70 15.71 -10.51
C VAL A 31 8.92 16.99 -10.25
N VAL A 32 8.02 17.35 -11.17
CA VAL A 32 7.08 18.46 -11.01
C VAL A 32 5.67 17.92 -11.20
N VAL A 33 4.74 18.33 -10.34
CA VAL A 33 3.33 17.95 -10.44
C VAL A 33 2.47 19.20 -10.53
N THR A 34 1.56 19.21 -11.49
CA THR A 34 0.63 20.32 -11.74
C THR A 34 -0.80 19.81 -11.85
N GLY A 35 -1.78 20.70 -11.65
CA GLY A 35 -3.16 20.47 -12.04
C GLY A 35 -3.39 20.71 -13.54
N PHE A 36 -4.58 20.38 -14.02
CA PHE A 36 -5.00 20.71 -15.40
C PHE A 36 -5.16 22.21 -15.67
N ASP A 37 -5.25 23.02 -14.61
CA ASP A 37 -5.22 24.48 -14.67
C ASP A 37 -3.80 25.06 -14.85
N GLY A 38 -2.77 24.20 -14.74
CA GLY A 38 -1.36 24.58 -14.87
C GLY A 38 -0.70 25.02 -13.56
N GLU A 39 -1.45 25.07 -12.45
CA GLU A 39 -0.91 25.43 -11.14
C GLU A 39 -0.16 24.25 -10.51
N LEU A 40 0.82 24.54 -9.65
CA LEU A 40 1.56 23.50 -8.93
C LEU A 40 0.62 22.76 -7.97
N ALA A 41 0.67 21.44 -8.02
CA ALA A 41 -0.14 20.58 -7.16
C ALA A 41 0.65 20.13 -5.92
N GLU A 42 -0.02 20.06 -4.78
CA GLU A 42 0.54 19.42 -3.60
C GLU A 42 0.66 17.92 -3.81
N VAL A 43 1.78 17.37 -3.34
CA VAL A 43 2.08 15.95 -3.43
C VAL A 43 2.39 15.38 -2.06
N ARG A 44 1.94 14.15 -1.83
CA ARG A 44 2.23 13.43 -0.59
C ARG A 44 3.28 12.36 -0.87
N ALA A 45 4.50 12.62 -0.41
CA ALA A 45 5.51 11.58 -0.35
C ALA A 45 5.24 10.65 0.84
N TYR A 46 5.46 9.36 0.65
CA TYR A 46 5.37 8.36 1.70
C TYR A 46 6.44 7.28 1.56
N HIS A 47 6.72 6.61 2.66
CA HIS A 47 7.59 5.44 2.69
C HIS A 47 6.74 4.18 2.74
N VAL A 48 7.15 3.17 1.98
CA VAL A 48 6.50 1.88 1.94
C VAL A 48 7.16 0.97 2.96
N ASP A 49 6.47 0.72 4.07
CA ASP A 49 7.01 -0.05 5.20
C ASP A 49 7.01 -1.56 4.96
N TRP A 50 6.10 -2.05 4.11
CA TRP A 50 5.99 -3.48 3.82
C TRP A 50 7.05 -3.94 2.80
N ASP A 51 7.43 -5.22 2.90
CA ASP A 51 8.46 -5.83 2.06
C ASP A 51 7.86 -6.53 0.84
N ALA A 52 8.53 -6.41 -0.32
CA ALA A 52 8.14 -7.03 -1.58
C ALA A 52 7.87 -8.54 -1.48
N SER A 53 8.53 -9.22 -0.56
CA SER A 53 8.31 -10.65 -0.23
C SER A 53 6.84 -10.98 0.09
N ALA A 54 6.06 -10.03 0.60
CA ALA A 54 4.62 -10.20 0.81
C ALA A 54 3.85 -10.43 -0.50
N ALA A 55 4.33 -9.85 -1.61
CA ALA A 55 3.75 -9.95 -2.95
C ALA A 55 4.36 -11.07 -3.79
N GLU A 56 5.33 -11.83 -3.25
CA GLU A 56 5.94 -12.97 -3.95
C GLU A 56 5.19 -14.28 -3.66
N LYS A 57 5.36 -15.30 -4.53
CA LYS A 57 4.76 -16.62 -4.30
C LYS A 57 5.35 -17.37 -3.11
N GLY A 58 6.50 -16.97 -2.57
CA GLY A 58 7.06 -17.56 -1.34
C GLY A 58 7.25 -19.08 -1.36
N GLY A 59 7.51 -19.68 -2.53
CA GLY A 59 7.67 -21.14 -2.69
C GLY A 59 6.38 -21.93 -2.96
N TYR A 60 5.21 -21.28 -2.98
CA TYR A 60 3.93 -21.91 -3.34
C TYR A 60 3.78 -22.05 -4.86
N ALA A 61 3.05 -23.09 -5.29
CA ALA A 61 2.80 -23.35 -6.72
C ALA A 61 1.93 -22.25 -7.38
N SER A 62 1.07 -21.57 -6.63
CA SER A 62 0.24 -20.46 -7.09
C SER A 62 0.04 -19.41 -5.99
N PHE A 63 -0.31 -18.17 -6.38
CA PHE A 63 -0.63 -17.10 -5.43
C PHE A 63 -1.84 -17.44 -4.57
N MET A 64 -2.88 -18.04 -5.15
CA MET A 64 -4.07 -18.48 -4.41
C MET A 64 -3.71 -19.46 -3.28
N LEU A 65 -2.78 -20.41 -3.54
CA LEU A 65 -2.33 -21.35 -2.50
C LEU A 65 -1.59 -20.65 -1.37
N LYS A 66 -0.71 -19.68 -1.70
CA LYS A 66 -0.06 -18.83 -0.70
C LYS A 66 -1.10 -18.07 0.12
N GLU A 67 -2.04 -17.40 -0.53
CA GLU A 67 -3.05 -16.56 0.12
C GLU A 67 -3.94 -17.37 1.07
N ILE A 68 -4.30 -18.61 0.69
CA ILE A 68 -5.01 -19.54 1.60
C ILE A 68 -4.15 -19.89 2.81
N ALA A 69 -2.87 -20.18 2.61
CA ALA A 69 -1.95 -20.51 3.70
C ALA A 69 -1.63 -19.31 4.61
N ASP A 70 -1.68 -18.08 4.07
CA ASP A 70 -1.46 -16.83 4.82
C ASP A 70 -2.67 -16.41 5.68
N GLN A 71 -3.86 -17.00 5.47
CA GLN A 71 -5.10 -16.60 6.16
C GLN A 71 -5.00 -16.56 7.69
N PRO A 72 -4.40 -17.55 8.40
CA PRO A 72 -4.34 -17.51 9.86
C PRO A 72 -3.58 -16.28 10.38
N ARG A 73 -2.48 -15.93 9.71
CA ARG A 73 -1.69 -14.72 10.03
C ARG A 73 -2.46 -13.46 9.64
N ALA A 74 -3.06 -13.42 8.45
CA ALA A 74 -3.83 -12.27 8.00
C ALA A 74 -5.00 -11.93 8.95
N VAL A 75 -5.68 -12.95 9.49
CA VAL A 75 -6.72 -12.76 10.52
C VAL A 75 -6.11 -12.23 11.81
N ALA A 76 -5.01 -12.81 12.30
CA ALA A 76 -4.34 -12.34 13.51
C ALA A 76 -3.88 -10.88 13.40
N ASP A 77 -3.23 -10.51 12.29
CA ASP A 77 -2.76 -9.15 12.01
C ASP A 77 -3.95 -8.16 11.93
N THR A 78 -5.08 -8.59 11.37
CA THR A 78 -6.32 -7.78 11.31
C THR A 78 -6.91 -7.53 12.69
N LEU A 79 -6.77 -8.47 13.62
CA LEU A 79 -7.30 -8.35 14.99
C LEU A 79 -6.30 -7.69 15.96
N LEU A 80 -5.04 -7.51 15.54
CA LEU A 80 -4.00 -6.94 16.38
C LEU A 80 -4.37 -5.52 16.83
N GLY A 81 -4.31 -5.27 18.15
CA GLY A 81 -4.71 -4.00 18.74
C GLY A 81 -6.21 -3.79 18.89
N ARG A 82 -7.05 -4.75 18.47
CA ARG A 82 -8.52 -4.70 18.59
C ARG A 82 -9.09 -5.61 19.68
N VAL A 83 -8.26 -6.43 20.32
CA VAL A 83 -8.65 -7.32 21.43
C VAL A 83 -8.12 -6.74 22.74
N ASP A 84 -8.99 -6.53 23.71
CA ASP A 84 -8.59 -6.04 25.04
C ASP A 84 -8.05 -7.16 25.95
N GLY A 85 -7.63 -6.79 27.17
CA GLY A 85 -7.08 -7.71 28.15
C GLY A 85 -8.08 -8.77 28.66
N GLU A 86 -9.37 -8.60 28.41
CA GLU A 86 -10.42 -9.56 28.76
C GLU A 86 -10.81 -10.46 27.57
N GLY A 87 -10.17 -10.26 26.41
CA GLY A 87 -10.45 -11.02 25.19
C GLY A 87 -11.65 -10.48 24.40
N THR A 88 -12.15 -9.29 24.73
CA THR A 88 -13.26 -8.67 24.01
C THR A 88 -12.75 -7.95 22.77
N LEU A 89 -13.41 -8.19 21.64
CA LEU A 89 -13.08 -7.60 20.35
C LEU A 89 -13.83 -6.27 20.16
N HIS A 90 -13.09 -5.21 19.87
CA HIS A 90 -13.60 -3.87 19.58
C HIS A 90 -13.51 -3.60 18.07
N LEU A 91 -14.65 -3.37 17.42
CA LEU A 91 -14.78 -3.17 15.96
C LEU A 91 -15.40 -1.81 15.61
N ASP A 92 -15.00 -0.76 16.31
CA ASP A 92 -15.65 0.56 16.23
C ASP A 92 -15.64 1.18 14.82
N GLU A 93 -14.71 0.77 13.96
CA GLU A 93 -14.56 1.24 12.58
C GLU A 93 -15.21 0.32 11.54
N VAL A 94 -15.67 -0.88 11.91
CA VAL A 94 -16.22 -1.87 10.97
C VAL A 94 -17.74 -1.83 10.98
N ARG A 95 -18.34 -1.16 10.00
CA ARG A 95 -19.78 -1.27 9.73
C ARG A 95 -20.03 -2.47 8.83
N ILE A 96 -20.50 -3.58 9.41
CA ILE A 96 -21.01 -4.71 8.63
C ILE A 96 -22.49 -4.44 8.35
N PRO A 97 -22.90 -4.24 7.08
CA PRO A 97 -24.31 -4.02 6.71
C PRO A 97 -25.17 -5.26 6.93
#